data_AF-A0A956FJ42-F1
#
_entry.id   AF-A0A956FJ42-F1
#
_cell.length_a   1.000
_cell.length_b   1.000
_cell.length_c   1.000
_cell.angle_alpha   90.00
_cell.angle_beta   90.00
_cell.angle_gamma   90.00
#
_symmetry.space_group_name_H-M   'P 1'
#
loop_
_entity.id
_entity.type
_entity.pdbx_description
1 polymer ?
#
loop_
_entity_poly.entity_id
_entity_poly.type
_entity_poly.pdbx_seq_one_letter_code
_entity_poly.pdbx_strand_id
1 'polypeptide(L)'
;MSGEAVVRRAEARVRRRGGAPAGQHGIAVLLVLACLAVLTPFMASMGLQARVDWQTSINVRDEVTARQIQRGAMQLSLLLFEVQKRVFNQRQFQEMVGTMDITQVAPYLMSAFGTEDGAEGLGAFVGIDTSALSALAISGGSFEYRVTAESGKVNVNCLAVQNNTAKEGGDNPAGRVTEALEALMLPTLYDPYFEEQKSDGQYYTRSDILEAMADYIDEDVYVFNLLHLRSSSSRPETYRYTQLFDPYRERNNRLDTVEELHLVQGVDDDWMAAFGHELTVYGGCKVNLNFASAEQIALVLRHSVSDADKWKTEGENFMLKTIPLANYIVESREFSLFKDLQAFKDLVAQPDQFISPLAALGGDADQPQNLPRIPEGMDVRIDPGSNEDGEQWGGLKEVASVAPETIYRIEIITEVGAIKKRLTAVYDLKFARSQSSGQGAWMYMREE
;
A
#
# COMPACT_ATOMS: atom_id res chain seq x y z
N MET A 1 67.60 -67.82 101.60
CA MET A 1 68.06 -66.61 100.88
C MET A 1 67.19 -66.50 99.64
N SER A 2 66.09 -65.75 99.74
CA SER A 2 65.89 -64.41 99.13
C SER A 2 65.72 -64.51 97.61
N GLY A 3 64.49 -64.60 97.12
CA GLY A 3 63.74 -63.52 96.42
C GLY A 3 63.66 -63.90 94.93
N GLU A 4 62.61 -63.75 94.13
CA GLU A 4 61.37 -62.97 94.15
C GLU A 4 60.40 -63.62 93.11
N ALA A 5 59.12 -63.25 93.15
CA ALA A 5 57.97 -63.90 92.50
C ALA A 5 57.93 -63.86 90.95
N VAL A 6 57.10 -64.72 90.32
CA VAL A 6 56.05 -64.35 89.33
C VAL A 6 55.21 -65.58 88.96
N VAL A 7 53.88 -65.45 89.11
CA VAL A 7 52.82 -66.38 88.71
C VAL A 7 52.41 -66.11 87.26
N ARG A 8 52.29 -67.14 86.41
CA ARG A 8 51.78 -67.03 85.03
C ARG A 8 50.30 -67.41 84.94
N ARG A 9 49.45 -66.47 84.52
CA ARG A 9 48.09 -66.68 84.00
C ARG A 9 48.16 -66.92 82.48
N ALA A 10 47.32 -67.83 81.98
CA ALA A 10 47.09 -68.06 80.57
C ALA A 10 45.88 -67.24 80.10
N GLU A 11 46.08 -66.33 79.15
CA GLU A 11 45.01 -65.59 78.47
C GLU A 11 44.97 -65.93 76.97
N ALA A 12 43.75 -66.06 76.47
CA ALA A 12 43.40 -66.50 75.12
C ALA A 12 43.82 -65.49 74.04
N ARG A 13 44.44 -65.99 72.97
CA ARG A 13 44.75 -65.20 71.77
C ARG A 13 43.65 -65.35 70.72
N VAL A 14 42.85 -64.29 70.58
CA VAL A 14 41.93 -64.05 69.45
C VAL A 14 42.75 -63.78 68.19
N ARG A 15 42.53 -64.60 67.14
CA ARG A 15 42.99 -64.31 65.77
C ARG A 15 42.06 -63.29 65.12
N ARG A 16 42.53 -62.06 64.88
CA ARG A 16 41.90 -61.13 63.93
C ARG A 16 42.47 -61.40 62.52
N ARG A 17 41.63 -61.95 61.63
CA ARG A 17 41.82 -61.84 60.17
C ARG A 17 41.30 -60.46 59.76
N GLY A 18 42.20 -59.55 59.40
CA GLY A 18 41.85 -58.31 58.72
C GLY A 18 41.70 -58.59 57.22
N GLY A 19 40.46 -58.70 56.74
CA GLY A 19 40.13 -58.54 55.33
C GLY A 19 39.53 -57.16 55.15
N ALA A 20 40.19 -56.29 54.37
CA ALA A 20 39.63 -55.01 53.95
C ALA A 20 38.61 -55.26 52.81
N PRO A 21 37.41 -54.66 52.83
CA PRO A 21 36.43 -54.83 51.75
C PRO A 21 36.67 -53.81 50.63
N ALA A 22 37.11 -54.27 49.46
CA ALA A 22 37.31 -53.47 48.25
C ALA A 22 36.02 -53.21 47.43
N GLY A 23 34.84 -53.18 48.06
CA GLY A 23 33.53 -53.18 47.36
C GLY A 23 32.67 -51.90 47.46
N GLN A 24 33.02 -50.94 48.33
CA GLN A 24 32.14 -49.78 48.61
C GLN A 24 32.34 -48.60 47.66
N HIS A 25 33.49 -48.49 47.00
CA HIS A 25 33.79 -47.38 46.09
C HIS A 25 33.05 -47.48 44.75
N GLY A 26 32.77 -48.70 44.25
CA GLY A 26 32.04 -48.90 42.99
C GLY A 26 30.55 -48.55 43.07
N ILE A 27 29.90 -48.85 44.20
CA ILE A 27 28.47 -48.56 44.41
C ILE A 27 28.24 -47.05 44.55
N ALA A 28 29.13 -46.34 45.26
CA ALA A 28 29.06 -44.89 45.39
C ALA A 28 29.20 -44.18 44.03
N VAL A 29 30.11 -44.64 43.17
CA VAL A 29 30.29 -44.08 41.82
C VAL A 29 29.07 -44.35 40.94
N LEU A 30 28.48 -45.55 41.00
CA LEU A 30 27.26 -45.86 40.25
C LEU A 30 26.06 -45.01 40.70
N LEU A 31 25.92 -44.74 41.99
CA LEU A 31 24.86 -43.90 42.52
C LEU A 31 25.02 -42.44 42.08
N VAL A 32 26.26 -41.92 42.10
CA VAL A 32 26.56 -40.57 41.60
C VAL A 32 26.31 -40.46 40.10
N LEU A 33 26.70 -41.47 39.31
CA LEU A 33 26.45 -41.51 37.87
C LEU A 33 24.94 -41.57 37.57
N ALA A 34 24.17 -42.34 38.34
CA ALA A 34 22.72 -42.38 38.21
C ALA A 34 22.08 -41.03 38.56
N CYS A 35 22.54 -40.35 39.62
CA CYS A 35 22.09 -39.01 39.96
C CYS A 35 22.44 -37.99 38.85
N LEU A 36 23.67 -38.03 38.32
CA LEU A 36 24.09 -37.14 37.24
C LEU A 36 23.30 -37.40 35.94
N ALA A 37 23.03 -38.67 35.62
CA ALA A 37 22.23 -39.05 34.47
C ALA A 37 20.79 -38.52 34.53
N VAL A 38 20.24 -38.32 35.74
CA VAL A 38 18.91 -37.72 35.94
C VAL A 38 18.96 -36.19 36.01
N LEU A 39 19.96 -35.62 36.69
CA LEU A 39 20.07 -34.16 36.87
C LEU A 39 20.44 -33.43 35.59
N THR A 40 21.29 -34.01 34.74
CA THR A 40 21.75 -33.39 33.50
C THR A 40 20.59 -33.06 32.54
N PRO A 41 19.69 -34.01 32.18
CA PRO A 41 18.56 -33.69 31.30
C PRO A 41 17.56 -32.72 31.94
N PHE A 42 17.40 -32.75 33.27
CA PHE A 42 16.52 -31.80 33.98
C PHE A 42 17.06 -30.36 33.95
N MET A 43 18.36 -30.18 34.19
CA MET A 43 19.03 -28.87 34.05
C MET A 43 18.97 -28.37 32.59
N ALA A 44 19.17 -29.27 31.62
CA ALA A 44 19.07 -28.93 30.21
C ALA A 44 17.65 -28.51 29.80
N SER A 45 16.60 -29.20 30.28
CA SER A 45 15.22 -28.85 29.98
C SER A 45 14.80 -27.52 30.60
N MET A 46 15.16 -27.26 31.87
CA MET A 46 14.91 -25.97 32.52
C MET A 46 15.65 -24.84 31.82
N GLY A 47 16.90 -25.06 31.40
CA GLY A 47 17.68 -24.08 30.65
C GLY A 47 17.05 -23.73 29.30
N LEU A 48 16.54 -24.73 28.58
CA LEU A 48 15.85 -24.53 27.31
C LEU A 48 14.52 -23.80 27.49
N GLN A 49 13.71 -24.20 28.48
CA GLN A 49 12.45 -23.52 28.83
C GLN A 49 12.70 -22.06 29.20
N ALA A 50 13.67 -21.78 30.08
CA ALA A 50 14.01 -20.41 30.47
C ALA A 50 14.46 -19.55 29.28
N ARG A 51 15.22 -20.12 28.32
CA ARG A 51 15.62 -19.40 27.11
C ARG A 51 14.43 -19.11 26.20
N VAL A 52 13.54 -20.08 26.00
CA VAL A 52 12.31 -19.89 25.22
C VAL A 52 11.43 -18.84 25.88
N ASP A 53 11.18 -18.92 27.18
CA ASP A 53 10.36 -17.96 27.93
C ASP A 53 10.95 -16.54 27.90
N TRP A 54 12.27 -16.44 27.96
CA TRP A 54 12.96 -15.16 27.79
C TRP A 54 12.77 -14.59 26.38
N GLN A 55 12.91 -15.43 25.34
CA GLN A 55 12.72 -15.01 23.95
C GLN A 55 11.26 -14.62 23.67
N THR A 56 10.27 -15.37 24.17
CA THR A 56 8.86 -15.00 24.02
C THR A 56 8.53 -13.70 24.74
N SER A 57 9.09 -13.48 25.93
CA SER A 57 8.93 -12.23 26.68
C SER A 57 9.51 -11.02 25.92
N ILE A 58 10.67 -11.18 25.29
CA ILE A 58 11.27 -10.15 24.42
C ILE A 58 10.36 -9.88 23.23
N ASN A 59 9.90 -10.92 22.53
CA ASN A 59 9.05 -10.74 21.35
C ASN A 59 7.74 -10.01 21.71
N VAL A 60 7.11 -10.35 22.84
CA VAL A 60 5.89 -9.66 23.30
C VAL A 60 6.18 -8.20 23.66
N ARG A 61 7.30 -7.92 24.34
CA ARG A 61 7.70 -6.54 24.65
C ARG A 61 7.92 -5.73 23.37
N ASP A 62 8.66 -6.30 22.42
CA ASP A 62 9.00 -5.65 21.16
C ASP A 62 7.73 -5.43 20.30
N GLU A 63 6.81 -6.39 20.31
CA GLU A 63 5.51 -6.27 19.65
C GLU A 63 4.64 -5.14 20.22
N VAL A 64 4.55 -5.03 21.55
CA VAL A 64 3.81 -3.95 22.20
C VAL A 64 4.47 -2.60 21.90
N THR A 65 5.80 -2.55 21.93
CA THR A 65 6.57 -1.33 21.61
C THR A 65 6.30 -0.89 20.17
N ALA A 66 6.37 -1.82 19.20
CA ALA A 66 6.09 -1.54 17.80
C ALA A 66 4.67 -0.96 17.61
N ARG A 67 3.65 -1.55 18.27
CA ARG A 67 2.29 -1.04 18.19
C ARG A 67 2.14 0.38 18.77
N GLN A 68 2.87 0.72 19.82
CA GLN A 68 2.83 2.09 20.37
C GLN A 68 3.52 3.10 19.45
N ILE A 69 4.63 2.71 18.81
CA ILE A 69 5.30 3.53 17.79
C ILE A 69 4.33 3.78 16.62
N GLN A 70 3.66 2.76 16.11
CA GLN A 70 2.66 2.90 15.05
C GLN A 70 1.53 3.88 15.43
N ARG A 71 1.01 3.77 16.66
CA ARG A 71 -0.01 4.70 17.17
C ARG A 71 0.52 6.13 17.27
N GLY A 72 1.75 6.31 17.73
CA GLY A 72 2.41 7.62 17.77
C GLY A 72 2.56 8.23 16.37
N ALA A 73 3.03 7.44 15.42
CA ALA A 73 3.18 7.86 14.03
C ALA A 73 1.83 8.18 13.35
N MET A 74 0.75 7.46 13.69
CA MET A 74 -0.61 7.81 13.26
C MET A 74 -1.11 9.14 13.83
N GLN A 75 -0.78 9.47 15.08
CA GLN A 75 -1.17 10.78 15.64
C GLN A 75 -0.37 11.91 15.00
N LEU A 76 0.91 11.66 14.68
CA LEU A 76 1.75 12.61 13.99
C LEU A 76 1.28 12.86 12.54
N SER A 77 0.79 11.82 11.84
CA SER A 77 0.21 12.01 10.51
C SER A 77 -1.06 12.88 10.52
N LEU A 78 -1.89 12.81 11.56
CA LEU A 78 -3.01 13.75 11.75
C LEU A 78 -2.53 15.20 11.85
N LEU A 79 -1.40 15.45 12.52
CA LEU A 79 -0.81 16.81 12.58
C LEU A 79 -0.33 17.26 11.19
N LEU A 80 0.28 16.37 10.41
CA LEU A 80 0.68 16.68 9.03
C LEU A 80 -0.52 17.01 8.15
N PHE A 81 -1.63 16.27 8.28
CA PHE A 81 -2.86 16.56 7.55
C PHE A 81 -3.50 17.89 7.99
N GLU A 82 -3.35 18.29 9.25
CA GLU A 82 -3.77 19.61 9.71
C GLU A 82 -2.88 20.72 9.11
N VAL A 83 -1.56 20.48 8.96
CA VAL A 83 -0.63 21.38 8.25
C VAL A 83 -1.02 21.51 6.78
N GLN A 84 -1.34 20.41 6.10
CA GLN A 84 -1.88 20.42 4.73
C GLN A 84 -3.10 21.35 4.62
N LYS A 85 -4.05 21.19 5.54
CA LYS A 85 -5.29 21.98 5.54
C LYS A 85 -5.04 23.47 5.79
N ARG A 86 -4.10 23.83 6.66
CA ARG A 86 -3.89 25.23 7.10
C ARG A 86 -2.85 25.99 6.28
N VAL A 87 -1.82 25.31 5.79
CA VAL A 87 -0.66 25.95 5.13
C VAL A 87 -0.72 25.70 3.62
N PHE A 88 -0.67 24.44 3.19
CA PHE A 88 -0.56 24.10 1.76
C PHE A 88 -1.83 24.44 0.97
N ASN A 89 -3.01 24.35 1.60
CA ASN A 89 -4.28 24.75 0.99
C ASN A 89 -4.56 26.26 1.07
N GLN A 90 -3.66 27.07 1.65
CA GLN A 90 -3.80 28.52 1.71
C GLN A 90 -3.33 29.17 0.42
N ARG A 91 -4.20 29.99 -0.21
CA ARG A 91 -3.89 30.68 -1.48
C ARG A 91 -2.58 31.47 -1.46
N GLN A 92 -2.31 32.18 -0.37
CA GLN A 92 -1.08 32.97 -0.21
C GLN A 92 0.19 32.12 -0.27
N PHE A 93 0.15 30.91 0.29
CA PHE A 93 1.28 29.99 0.24
C PHE A 93 1.45 29.43 -1.19
N GLN A 94 0.35 29.05 -1.83
CA GLN A 94 0.35 28.57 -3.21
C GLN A 94 0.83 29.61 -4.22
N GLU A 95 0.55 30.90 -3.99
CA GLU A 95 1.06 32.00 -4.80
C GLU A 95 2.58 32.21 -4.63
N MET A 96 3.13 31.88 -3.46
CA MET A 96 4.54 32.09 -3.14
C MET A 96 5.44 30.92 -3.55
N VAL A 97 5.00 29.69 -3.28
CA VAL A 97 5.82 28.46 -3.42
C VAL A 97 5.29 27.55 -4.53
N GLY A 98 4.11 27.82 -5.08
CA GLY A 98 3.43 26.95 -6.01
C GLY A 98 2.48 25.98 -5.33
N THR A 99 1.74 25.23 -6.15
CA THR A 99 0.80 24.20 -5.70
C THR A 99 1.57 22.95 -5.30
N MET A 100 1.71 22.74 -3.98
CA MET A 100 2.36 21.59 -3.37
C MET A 100 1.38 20.80 -2.51
N ASP A 101 1.69 19.53 -2.28
CA ASP A 101 0.93 18.65 -1.41
C ASP A 101 1.82 18.00 -0.35
N ILE A 102 1.25 17.72 0.83
CA ILE A 102 1.93 17.09 1.95
C ILE A 102 2.59 15.76 1.57
N THR A 103 2.07 15.03 0.57
CA THR A 103 2.68 13.79 0.05
C THR A 103 4.12 13.97 -0.42
N GLN A 104 4.48 15.13 -0.95
CA GLN A 104 5.83 15.43 -1.46
C GLN A 104 6.85 15.60 -0.34
N VAL A 105 6.41 16.01 0.86
CA VAL A 105 7.30 16.38 1.98
C VAL A 105 7.15 15.51 3.21
N ALA A 106 6.02 14.82 3.38
CA ALA A 106 5.71 14.06 4.59
C ALA A 106 6.71 12.93 4.89
N PRO A 107 7.17 12.12 3.92
CA PRO A 107 8.18 11.10 4.22
C PRO A 107 9.44 11.69 4.85
N TYR A 108 9.90 12.84 4.35
CA TYR A 108 11.07 13.55 4.89
C TYR A 108 10.83 14.16 6.28
N LEU A 109 9.65 14.74 6.51
CA LEU A 109 9.30 15.28 7.83
C LEU A 109 9.13 14.18 8.88
N MET A 110 8.57 13.03 8.47
CA MET A 110 8.33 11.89 9.36
C MET A 110 9.60 11.11 9.66
N SER A 111 10.52 11.01 8.70
CA SER A 111 11.79 10.29 8.91
C SER A 111 12.61 10.89 10.05
N ALA A 112 12.52 12.20 10.29
CA ALA A 112 13.15 12.88 11.42
C ALA A 112 12.71 12.36 12.80
N PHE A 113 11.51 11.78 12.90
CA PHE A 113 11.02 11.14 14.13
C PHE A 113 11.21 9.62 14.09
N GLY A 114 11.34 9.04 12.89
CA GLY A 114 11.39 7.60 12.66
C GLY A 114 12.75 6.96 12.83
N THR A 115 13.83 7.68 12.48
CA THR A 115 15.22 7.19 12.61
C THR A 115 16.16 8.32 13.03
N GLU A 116 17.27 7.96 13.70
CA GLU A 116 18.34 8.92 14.02
C GLU A 116 18.94 9.51 12.73
N ASP A 117 19.18 8.67 11.71
CA ASP A 117 19.68 9.09 10.39
C ASP A 117 18.73 10.08 9.68
N GLY A 118 17.41 9.90 9.83
CA GLY A 118 16.41 10.80 9.25
C GLY A 118 16.46 12.20 9.86
N ALA A 119 16.72 12.30 11.16
CA ALA A 119 16.85 13.58 11.86
C ALA A 119 18.09 14.35 11.40
N GLU A 120 19.21 13.65 11.18
CA GLU A 120 20.43 14.24 10.62
C GLU A 120 20.22 14.73 9.19
N GLY A 121 19.55 13.93 8.35
CA GLY A 121 19.23 14.28 6.96
C GLY A 121 18.36 15.52 6.84
N LEU A 122 17.32 15.66 7.68
CA LEU A 122 16.47 16.85 7.70
C LEU A 122 17.23 18.09 8.17
N GLY A 123 18.03 17.98 9.24
CA GLY A 123 18.79 19.13 9.75
C GLY A 123 19.84 19.64 8.74
N ALA A 124 20.44 18.73 7.96
CA ALA A 124 21.31 19.11 6.85
C ALA A 124 20.55 19.84 5.73
N PHE A 125 19.31 19.44 5.43
CA PHE A 125 18.48 20.05 4.38
C PHE A 125 17.93 21.43 4.77
N VAL A 126 17.45 21.59 6.02
CA VAL A 126 16.82 22.84 6.50
C VAL A 126 17.83 23.80 7.14
N GLY A 127 19.08 23.36 7.36
CA GLY A 127 20.13 24.15 8.00
C GLY A 127 19.86 24.41 9.49
N ILE A 128 19.13 23.50 10.16
CA ILE A 128 18.79 23.58 11.58
C ILE A 128 19.77 22.71 12.38
N ASP A 129 20.10 23.13 13.60
CA ASP A 129 20.89 22.33 14.54
C ASP A 129 20.24 20.95 14.77
N THR A 130 20.92 19.90 14.29
CA THR A 130 20.47 18.51 14.31
C THR A 130 20.37 17.94 15.72
N SER A 131 21.06 18.54 16.70
CA SER A 131 21.10 18.03 18.08
C SER A 131 19.73 18.06 18.78
N ALA A 132 18.87 19.03 18.42
CA ALA A 132 17.52 19.12 18.96
C ALA A 132 16.55 18.13 18.27
N LEU A 133 16.79 17.81 16.99
CA LEU A 133 15.98 16.89 16.20
C LEU A 133 16.31 15.42 16.49
N SER A 134 17.59 15.08 16.68
CA SER A 134 17.99 13.72 17.08
C SER A 134 17.43 13.34 18.46
N ALA A 135 17.22 14.31 19.36
CA ALA A 135 16.56 14.10 20.64
C ALA A 135 15.04 13.80 20.52
N LEU A 136 14.42 14.11 19.38
CA LEU A 136 13.02 13.80 19.08
C LEU A 136 12.85 12.45 18.38
N ALA A 137 13.93 11.87 17.85
CA ALA A 137 13.92 10.55 17.25
C ALA A 137 13.60 9.47 18.29
N ILE A 138 12.85 8.45 17.89
CA ILE A 138 12.45 7.37 18.80
C ILE A 138 13.65 6.51 19.18
N SER A 139 13.83 6.27 20.47
CA SER A 139 14.83 5.32 20.98
C SER A 139 14.24 3.91 21.12
N GLY A 140 14.96 2.89 20.64
CA GLY A 140 14.59 1.48 20.85
C GLY A 140 13.66 0.89 19.78
N GLY A 141 13.50 1.57 18.65
CA GLY A 141 12.77 1.11 17.48
C GLY A 141 12.88 2.15 16.35
N SER A 142 12.34 1.82 15.18
CA SER A 142 12.23 2.76 14.07
C SER A 142 10.90 2.64 13.36
N PHE A 143 10.52 3.68 12.61
CA PHE A 143 9.44 3.56 11.65
C PHE A 143 9.75 4.28 10.34
N GLU A 144 9.28 3.69 9.24
CA GLU A 144 9.21 4.28 7.91
C GLU A 144 7.77 4.73 7.66
N TYR A 145 7.60 5.92 7.09
CA TYR A 145 6.31 6.48 6.74
C TYR A 145 6.21 6.70 5.24
N ARG A 146 5.19 6.12 4.63
CA ARG A 146 4.83 6.35 3.24
C ARG A 146 3.42 6.91 3.18
N VAL A 147 3.21 7.86 2.28
CA VAL A 147 1.89 8.43 2.02
C VAL A 147 1.67 8.51 0.53
N THR A 148 0.49 8.09 0.10
CA THR A 148 0.05 8.14 -1.29
C THR A 148 -1.34 8.75 -1.35
N ALA A 149 -1.60 9.54 -2.37
CA ALA A 149 -2.93 10.06 -2.66
C ALA A 149 -3.78 8.98 -3.36
N GLU A 150 -5.02 8.78 -2.92
CA GLU A 150 -5.92 7.80 -3.56
C GLU A 150 -6.65 8.38 -4.77
N SER A 151 -6.81 9.70 -4.87
CA SER A 151 -7.59 10.31 -5.95
C SER A 151 -6.94 10.22 -7.34
N GLY A 152 -5.66 9.83 -7.42
CA GLY A 152 -4.97 9.55 -8.67
C GLY A 152 -5.36 8.23 -9.33
N LYS A 153 -6.13 7.37 -8.65
CA LYS A 153 -6.51 6.03 -9.12
C LYS A 153 -7.95 5.99 -9.62
N VAL A 154 -8.31 4.95 -10.38
CA VAL A 154 -9.70 4.74 -10.83
C VAL A 154 -10.54 4.25 -9.65
N ASN A 155 -11.62 4.96 -9.34
CA ASN A 155 -12.55 4.52 -8.30
C ASN A 155 -13.57 3.50 -8.86
N VAL A 156 -13.44 2.23 -8.48
CA VAL A 156 -14.33 1.15 -8.96
C VAL A 156 -15.75 1.25 -8.42
N ASN A 157 -15.97 1.90 -7.27
CA ASN A 157 -17.31 2.11 -6.70
C ASN A 157 -18.18 3.02 -7.57
N CYS A 158 -17.59 3.70 -8.55
CA CYS A 158 -18.32 4.51 -9.51
C CYS A 158 -19.05 3.68 -10.59
N LEU A 159 -18.77 2.38 -10.70
CA LEU A 159 -19.58 1.45 -11.52
C LEU A 159 -21.04 1.37 -11.05
N ALA A 160 -21.29 1.50 -9.75
CA ALA A 160 -22.65 1.53 -9.20
C ALA A 160 -23.44 2.80 -9.53
N VAL A 161 -22.79 3.86 -10.01
CA VAL A 161 -23.46 5.13 -10.33
C VAL A 161 -23.96 5.11 -11.77
N GLN A 162 -25.05 4.37 -11.97
CA GLN A 162 -25.71 4.20 -13.26
C GLN A 162 -26.82 5.24 -13.44
N ASN A 163 -26.58 6.28 -14.25
CA ASN A 163 -27.54 7.35 -14.43
C ASN A 163 -28.65 6.95 -15.43
N ASN A 164 -29.79 6.48 -14.92
CA ASN A 164 -31.00 6.15 -15.70
C ASN A 164 -31.63 7.33 -16.48
N THR A 165 -31.15 8.56 -16.25
CA THR A 165 -31.69 9.79 -16.84
C THR A 165 -30.63 10.61 -17.58
N ALA A 166 -29.44 10.06 -17.83
CA ALA A 166 -28.47 10.69 -18.71
C ALA A 166 -29.09 10.81 -20.10
N LYS A 167 -29.71 11.96 -20.36
CA LYS A 167 -29.90 12.48 -21.72
C LYS A 167 -28.54 12.43 -22.40
N GLU A 168 -28.51 12.24 -23.71
CA GLU A 168 -27.29 12.36 -24.52
C GLU A 168 -26.46 13.58 -24.02
N GLY A 169 -25.27 13.33 -23.46
CA GLY A 169 -24.41 14.36 -22.83
C GLY A 169 -24.51 14.53 -21.30
N GLY A 170 -25.21 13.64 -20.58
CA GLY A 170 -25.22 13.60 -19.11
C GLY A 170 -24.00 12.89 -18.51
N ASP A 171 -23.64 13.25 -17.27
CA ASP A 171 -22.54 12.60 -16.53
C ASP A 171 -22.82 11.09 -16.36
N ASN A 172 -22.00 10.23 -16.99
CA ASN A 172 -22.07 8.77 -16.86
C ASN A 172 -20.79 8.19 -16.19
N PRO A 173 -20.74 8.16 -14.85
CA PRO A 173 -19.57 7.64 -14.13
C PRO A 173 -19.30 6.17 -14.39
N ALA A 174 -20.34 5.32 -14.42
CA ALA A 174 -20.19 3.91 -14.69
C ALA A 174 -19.51 3.68 -16.05
N GLY A 175 -20.01 4.37 -17.08
CA GLY A 175 -19.43 4.30 -18.43
C GLY A 175 -17.95 4.67 -18.49
N ARG A 176 -17.53 5.73 -17.79
CA ARG A 176 -16.12 6.14 -17.77
C ARG A 176 -15.22 5.13 -17.06
N VAL A 177 -15.69 4.54 -15.97
CA VAL A 177 -14.92 3.51 -15.26
C VAL A 177 -14.80 2.27 -16.12
N THR A 178 -15.89 1.84 -16.78
CA THR A 178 -15.86 0.74 -17.74
C THR A 178 -14.86 1.00 -18.86
N GLU A 179 -14.90 2.19 -19.49
CA GLU A 179 -13.95 2.58 -20.54
C GLU A 179 -12.50 2.57 -20.03
N ALA A 180 -12.26 3.11 -18.83
CA ALA A 180 -10.92 3.15 -18.24
C ALA A 180 -10.37 1.76 -17.93
N LEU A 181 -11.19 0.87 -17.35
CA LEU A 181 -10.80 -0.51 -17.06
C LEU A 181 -10.60 -1.34 -18.33
N GLU A 182 -11.47 -1.18 -19.33
CA GLU A 182 -11.31 -1.84 -20.62
C GLU A 182 -9.99 -1.40 -21.29
N ALA A 183 -9.71 -0.10 -21.31
CA ALA A 183 -8.48 0.45 -21.87
C ALA A 183 -7.23 0.05 -21.07
N LEU A 184 -7.33 -0.12 -19.75
CA LEU A 184 -6.25 -0.64 -18.90
C LEU A 184 -5.89 -2.08 -19.25
N MET A 185 -6.90 -2.92 -19.52
CA MET A 185 -6.72 -4.34 -19.86
C MET A 185 -6.44 -4.59 -21.35
N LEU A 186 -6.58 -3.57 -22.20
CA LEU A 186 -6.48 -3.67 -23.65
C LEU A 186 -5.10 -4.10 -24.19
N PRO A 187 -3.94 -3.72 -23.59
CA PRO A 187 -2.64 -4.13 -24.11
C PRO A 187 -2.51 -5.65 -24.24
N THR A 188 -1.92 -6.10 -25.36
CA THR A 188 -1.75 -7.54 -25.68
C THR A 188 -0.85 -8.27 -24.69
N LEU A 189 0.00 -7.54 -23.95
CA LEU A 189 0.77 -8.09 -22.85
C LEU A 189 -0.12 -8.79 -21.81
N TYR A 190 -1.37 -8.36 -21.67
CA TYR A 190 -2.33 -8.86 -20.71
C TYR A 190 -3.27 -9.94 -21.27
N ASP A 191 -3.20 -10.27 -22.57
CA ASP A 191 -4.03 -11.33 -23.17
C ASP A 191 -3.98 -12.67 -22.41
N PRO A 192 -2.82 -13.14 -21.93
CA PRO A 192 -2.75 -14.41 -21.20
C PRO A 192 -3.68 -14.48 -19.98
N TYR A 193 -3.98 -13.35 -19.32
CA TYR A 193 -4.87 -13.32 -18.15
C TYR A 193 -6.35 -13.59 -18.49
N PHE A 194 -6.72 -13.55 -19.76
CA PHE A 194 -8.11 -13.70 -20.24
C PHE A 194 -8.30 -14.87 -21.22
N GLU A 195 -7.20 -15.41 -21.77
CA GLU A 195 -7.24 -16.54 -22.71
C GLU A 195 -7.01 -17.89 -22.03
N GLU A 196 -6.45 -17.90 -20.82
CA GLU A 196 -6.16 -19.12 -20.07
C GLU A 196 -7.32 -19.54 -19.16
N GLN A 197 -7.37 -20.84 -18.88
CA GLN A 197 -8.34 -21.40 -17.93
C GLN A 197 -7.92 -21.02 -16.51
N LYS A 198 -8.84 -20.44 -15.73
CA LYS A 198 -8.57 -20.06 -14.33
C LYS A 198 -8.60 -21.27 -13.39
N SER A 199 -8.21 -21.03 -12.15
CA SER A 199 -8.14 -22.04 -11.08
C SER A 199 -9.48 -22.73 -10.78
N ASP A 200 -10.60 -22.09 -11.10
CA ASP A 200 -11.96 -22.62 -10.98
C ASP A 200 -12.40 -23.46 -12.20
N GLY A 201 -11.52 -23.62 -13.20
CA GLY A 201 -11.79 -24.36 -14.43
C GLY A 201 -12.67 -23.62 -15.43
N GLN A 202 -12.94 -22.33 -15.24
CA GLN A 202 -13.69 -21.50 -16.19
C GLN A 202 -12.76 -20.59 -17.00
N TYR A 203 -13.29 -20.07 -18.10
CA TYR A 203 -12.65 -19.02 -18.89
C TYR A 203 -13.43 -17.73 -18.68
N TYR A 204 -12.71 -16.62 -18.53
CA TYR A 204 -13.30 -15.31 -18.32
C TYR A 204 -12.70 -14.32 -19.30
N THR A 205 -13.54 -13.73 -20.14
CA THR A 205 -13.11 -12.64 -21.01
C THR A 205 -13.01 -11.34 -20.22
N ARG A 206 -12.34 -10.35 -20.80
CA ARG A 206 -12.27 -8.98 -20.25
C ARG A 206 -13.66 -8.43 -19.96
N SER A 207 -14.60 -8.66 -20.88
CA SER A 207 -15.99 -8.23 -20.76
C SER A 207 -16.71 -8.95 -19.61
N ASP A 208 -16.53 -10.26 -19.46
CA ASP A 208 -17.16 -11.02 -18.36
C ASP A 208 -16.70 -10.51 -16.99
N ILE A 209 -15.41 -10.17 -16.85
CA ILE A 209 -14.86 -9.61 -15.60
C ILE A 209 -15.45 -8.22 -15.33
N LEU A 210 -15.56 -7.36 -16.34
CA LEU A 210 -16.16 -6.03 -16.17
C LEU A 210 -17.63 -6.10 -15.78
N GLU A 211 -18.41 -6.99 -16.41
CA GLU A 211 -19.82 -7.23 -16.04
C GLU A 211 -19.91 -7.74 -14.60
N ALA A 212 -19.08 -8.73 -14.23
CA ALA A 212 -19.06 -9.27 -12.87
C ALA A 212 -18.65 -8.23 -11.83
N MET A 213 -17.69 -7.34 -12.15
CA MET A 213 -17.29 -6.23 -11.27
C MET A 213 -18.43 -5.22 -11.08
N ALA A 214 -19.14 -4.87 -12.15
CA ALA A 214 -20.26 -3.93 -12.05
C ALA A 214 -21.40 -4.51 -11.21
N ASP A 215 -21.81 -5.75 -11.50
CA ASP A 215 -22.90 -6.43 -10.79
C ASP A 215 -22.58 -6.70 -9.32
N TYR A 216 -21.31 -6.99 -8.99
CA TYR A 216 -20.95 -7.20 -7.59
C TYR A 216 -21.10 -5.92 -6.73
N ILE A 217 -20.98 -4.75 -7.35
CA ILE A 217 -20.91 -3.44 -6.67
C ILE A 217 -22.23 -2.69 -6.73
N ASP A 218 -23.00 -2.81 -7.81
CA ASP A 218 -24.27 -2.10 -7.97
C ASP A 218 -25.35 -2.61 -6.99
N GLU A 219 -26.39 -1.83 -6.75
CA GLU A 219 -27.38 -2.16 -5.71
C GLU A 219 -28.50 -3.09 -6.21
N ASP A 220 -28.50 -3.45 -7.51
CA ASP A 220 -29.59 -4.19 -8.09
C ASP A 220 -29.33 -5.71 -8.10
N VAL A 221 -30.02 -6.45 -8.97
CA VAL A 221 -29.95 -7.92 -9.04
C VAL A 221 -29.95 -8.39 -10.49
N TYR A 222 -29.65 -7.48 -11.41
CA TYR A 222 -29.78 -7.65 -12.84
C TYR A 222 -28.44 -7.45 -13.53
N VAL A 223 -28.16 -8.29 -14.52
CA VAL A 223 -26.86 -8.30 -15.19
C VAL A 223 -26.55 -6.97 -15.87
N PHE A 224 -25.37 -6.41 -15.61
CA PHE A 224 -24.82 -5.22 -16.22
C PHE A 224 -24.64 -5.43 -17.72
N ASN A 225 -25.10 -4.46 -18.52
CA ASN A 225 -24.95 -4.48 -19.96
C ASN A 225 -23.85 -3.51 -20.38
N LEU A 226 -22.71 -4.04 -20.84
CA LEU A 226 -21.57 -3.25 -21.34
C LEU A 226 -21.92 -2.29 -22.49
N LEU A 227 -22.85 -2.65 -23.38
CA LEU A 227 -23.21 -1.80 -24.52
C LEU A 227 -24.01 -0.57 -24.08
N HIS A 228 -24.89 -0.73 -23.09
CA HIS A 228 -25.73 0.34 -22.56
C HIS A 228 -25.17 0.98 -21.29
N LEU A 229 -24.06 0.44 -20.77
CA LEU A 229 -23.35 0.88 -19.57
C LEU A 229 -24.29 1.00 -18.36
N ARG A 230 -25.18 0.01 -18.22
CA ARG A 230 -26.23 -0.05 -17.19
C ARG A 230 -26.79 -1.47 -17.03
N SER A 231 -27.44 -1.74 -15.91
CA SER A 231 -28.08 -3.02 -15.61
C SER A 231 -29.26 -3.31 -16.53
N SER A 232 -29.33 -4.58 -16.96
CA SER A 232 -30.29 -5.08 -17.93
C SER A 232 -31.59 -5.48 -17.24
N SER A 233 -32.69 -4.78 -17.52
CA SER A 233 -33.98 -4.95 -16.83
C SER A 233 -34.66 -6.34 -16.88
N SER A 234 -34.03 -7.37 -17.46
CA SER A 234 -34.71 -8.65 -17.75
C SER A 234 -33.91 -9.91 -17.47
N ARG A 235 -32.63 -9.82 -17.09
CA ARG A 235 -31.82 -10.98 -16.77
C ARG A 235 -31.32 -10.90 -15.33
N PRO A 236 -31.75 -11.80 -14.43
CA PRO A 236 -31.21 -11.82 -13.08
C PRO A 236 -29.74 -12.23 -13.12
N GLU A 237 -28.97 -11.64 -12.21
CA GLU A 237 -27.60 -12.04 -11.93
C GLU A 237 -27.57 -13.54 -11.63
N THR A 238 -26.70 -14.24 -12.35
CA THR A 238 -26.61 -15.70 -12.30
C THR A 238 -25.18 -16.13 -12.00
N TYR A 239 -24.50 -15.33 -11.18
CA TYR A 239 -23.17 -15.64 -10.68
C TYR A 239 -23.21 -16.79 -9.70
N ARG A 240 -22.17 -17.62 -9.74
CA ARG A 240 -22.12 -18.89 -9.00
C ARG A 240 -21.55 -18.75 -7.59
N TYR A 241 -21.60 -17.56 -6.99
CA TYR A 241 -21.06 -17.30 -5.66
C TYR A 241 -21.55 -18.31 -4.60
N THR A 242 -22.82 -18.71 -4.69
CA THR A 242 -23.45 -19.68 -3.78
C THR A 242 -23.14 -21.15 -4.09
N GLN A 243 -22.50 -21.44 -5.22
CA GLN A 243 -22.15 -22.79 -5.68
C GLN A 243 -20.65 -23.10 -5.53
N LEU A 244 -19.88 -22.13 -5.05
CA LEU A 244 -18.46 -22.29 -4.72
C LEU A 244 -18.28 -23.24 -3.54
N PHE A 245 -17.04 -23.73 -3.36
CA PHE A 245 -16.68 -24.58 -2.23
C PHE A 245 -16.94 -23.86 -0.89
N ASP A 246 -16.61 -22.57 -0.81
CA ASP A 246 -16.98 -21.67 0.27
C ASP A 246 -18.00 -20.65 -0.27
N PRO A 247 -19.31 -20.88 -0.09
CA PRO A 247 -20.34 -20.08 -0.71
C PRO A 247 -20.50 -18.74 0.01
N TYR A 248 -20.50 -17.66 -0.77
CA TYR A 248 -20.86 -16.32 -0.31
C TYR A 248 -21.95 -15.73 -1.24
N ARG A 249 -22.38 -14.52 -0.91
CA ARG A 249 -23.31 -13.74 -1.73
C ARG A 249 -22.59 -12.55 -2.33
N GLU A 250 -23.11 -12.12 -3.46
CA GLU A 250 -22.92 -10.80 -4.02
C GLU A 250 -23.08 -9.71 -2.93
N ARG A 251 -22.28 -8.65 -3.04
CA ARG A 251 -22.27 -7.58 -2.04
C ARG A 251 -23.43 -6.61 -2.22
N ASN A 252 -23.77 -6.34 -3.48
CA ASN A 252 -24.79 -5.41 -3.96
C ASN A 252 -24.72 -4.05 -3.28
N ASN A 253 -23.49 -3.58 -3.09
CA ASN A 253 -23.16 -2.34 -2.43
C ASN A 253 -21.70 -1.99 -2.73
N ARG A 254 -21.37 -0.71 -2.54
CA ARG A 254 -20.02 -0.18 -2.67
C ARG A 254 -19.03 -0.96 -1.82
N LEU A 255 -17.86 -1.25 -2.38
CA LEU A 255 -16.73 -1.89 -1.73
C LEU A 255 -16.15 -1.01 -0.63
N ASP A 256 -15.76 -1.61 0.49
CA ASP A 256 -15.03 -0.91 1.55
C ASP A 256 -13.52 -0.94 1.30
N THR A 257 -13.02 -1.97 0.61
CA THR A 257 -11.61 -2.13 0.25
C THR A 257 -11.44 -2.67 -1.17
N VAL A 258 -10.26 -2.43 -1.77
CA VAL A 258 -9.94 -2.91 -3.13
C VAL A 258 -9.76 -4.43 -3.14
N GLU A 259 -9.31 -5.02 -2.04
CA GLU A 259 -9.09 -6.45 -1.87
C GLU A 259 -10.40 -7.26 -1.95
N GLU A 260 -11.55 -6.62 -1.77
CA GLU A 260 -12.84 -7.29 -1.99
C GLU A 260 -13.05 -7.69 -3.45
N LEU A 261 -12.33 -7.09 -4.39
CA LEU A 261 -12.36 -7.51 -5.79
C LEU A 261 -11.92 -8.96 -5.98
N HIS A 262 -11.14 -9.56 -5.07
CA HIS A 262 -10.83 -11.01 -5.11
C HIS A 262 -12.08 -11.90 -4.96
N LEU A 263 -13.21 -11.36 -4.50
CA LEU A 263 -14.49 -12.05 -4.44
C LEU A 263 -15.31 -11.91 -5.72
N VAL A 264 -14.85 -11.11 -6.69
CA VAL A 264 -15.53 -10.96 -7.97
C VAL A 264 -15.16 -12.13 -8.87
N GLN A 265 -16.16 -12.67 -9.57
CA GLN A 265 -15.94 -13.78 -10.49
C GLN A 265 -14.95 -13.38 -11.60
N GLY A 266 -13.90 -14.17 -11.79
CA GLY A 266 -12.86 -13.92 -12.79
C GLY A 266 -11.75 -12.97 -12.34
N VAL A 267 -11.79 -12.41 -11.12
CA VAL A 267 -10.68 -11.64 -10.55
C VAL A 267 -9.84 -12.56 -9.66
N ASP A 268 -8.63 -12.88 -10.09
CA ASP A 268 -7.67 -13.71 -9.37
C ASP A 268 -6.46 -12.90 -8.88
N ASP A 269 -5.55 -13.57 -8.17
CA ASP A 269 -4.35 -12.94 -7.63
C ASP A 269 -3.45 -12.34 -8.72
N ASP A 270 -3.40 -12.97 -9.90
CA ASP A 270 -2.62 -12.50 -11.05
C ASP A 270 -3.23 -11.21 -11.65
N TRP A 271 -4.55 -11.16 -11.82
CA TRP A 271 -5.26 -9.96 -12.25
C TRP A 271 -5.08 -8.82 -11.24
N MET A 272 -5.22 -9.12 -9.94
CA MET A 272 -5.03 -8.12 -8.88
C MET A 272 -3.58 -7.63 -8.78
N ALA A 273 -2.60 -8.50 -9.02
CA ALA A 273 -1.19 -8.11 -9.10
C ALA A 273 -0.91 -7.19 -10.29
N ALA A 274 -1.56 -7.44 -11.44
CA ALA A 274 -1.41 -6.62 -12.64
C ALA A 274 -2.09 -5.25 -12.50
N PHE A 275 -3.34 -5.19 -12.06
CA PHE A 275 -4.18 -3.99 -12.16
C PHE A 275 -4.56 -3.35 -10.82
N GLY A 276 -4.51 -4.08 -9.70
CA GLY A 276 -5.04 -3.61 -8.42
C GLY A 276 -4.38 -2.33 -7.89
N HIS A 277 -3.13 -2.06 -8.29
CA HIS A 277 -2.41 -0.85 -7.89
C HIS A 277 -2.98 0.44 -8.49
N GLU A 278 -3.69 0.32 -9.61
CA GLU A 278 -4.32 1.42 -10.36
C GLU A 278 -5.76 1.72 -9.89
N LEU A 279 -6.27 0.93 -8.95
CA LEU A 279 -7.65 0.99 -8.48
C LEU A 279 -7.75 1.55 -7.06
N THR A 280 -8.88 2.19 -6.78
CA THR A 280 -9.28 2.60 -5.45
C THR A 280 -10.80 2.40 -5.27
N VAL A 281 -11.25 2.43 -4.03
CA VAL A 281 -12.68 2.44 -3.66
C VAL A 281 -13.09 3.78 -3.04
N TYR A 282 -12.12 4.68 -2.84
CA TYR A 282 -12.29 5.94 -2.14
C TYR A 282 -12.26 7.13 -3.13
N GLY A 283 -12.92 8.23 -2.75
CA GLY A 283 -12.89 9.48 -3.51
C GLY A 283 -13.96 9.58 -4.58
N GLY A 284 -13.70 10.45 -5.57
CA GLY A 284 -14.65 10.75 -6.65
C GLY A 284 -14.49 9.82 -7.86
N CYS A 285 -15.37 10.00 -8.83
CA CYS A 285 -15.36 9.26 -10.11
C CYS A 285 -14.50 9.90 -11.19
N LYS A 286 -13.62 10.83 -10.81
CA LYS A 286 -12.70 11.52 -11.70
C LYS A 286 -11.30 11.36 -11.15
N VAL A 287 -10.37 11.04 -12.02
CA VAL A 287 -8.96 10.85 -11.68
C VAL A 287 -8.29 12.20 -11.48
N ASN A 288 -7.51 12.35 -10.43
CA ASN A 288 -6.77 13.57 -10.15
C ASN A 288 -5.41 13.56 -10.84
N LEU A 289 -5.24 14.45 -11.83
CA LEU A 289 -4.04 14.55 -12.67
C LEU A 289 -2.79 14.99 -11.92
N ASN A 290 -2.92 15.43 -10.67
CA ASN A 290 -1.78 15.76 -9.82
C ASN A 290 -1.15 14.53 -9.17
N PHE A 291 -1.92 13.44 -9.03
CA PHE A 291 -1.50 12.22 -8.33
C PHE A 291 -1.65 10.95 -9.16
N ALA A 292 -2.18 11.06 -10.39
CA ALA A 292 -2.42 9.96 -11.30
C ALA A 292 -1.14 9.29 -11.78
N SER A 293 -1.07 7.96 -11.83
CA SER A 293 0.09 7.27 -12.43
C SER A 293 0.22 7.61 -13.92
N ALA A 294 1.36 7.26 -14.53
CA ALA A 294 1.54 7.42 -15.97
C ALA A 294 0.49 6.63 -16.78
N GLU A 295 0.08 5.46 -16.28
CA GLU A 295 -0.96 4.66 -16.91
C GLU A 295 -2.32 5.39 -16.88
N GLN A 296 -2.70 5.95 -15.73
CA GLN A 296 -3.93 6.74 -15.62
C GLN A 296 -3.94 7.98 -16.50
N ILE A 297 -2.79 8.66 -16.60
CA ILE A 297 -2.66 9.79 -17.51
C ILE A 297 -2.85 9.33 -18.95
N ALA A 298 -2.26 8.21 -19.36
CA ALA A 298 -2.46 7.65 -20.69
C ALA A 298 -3.93 7.33 -21.00
N LEU A 299 -4.69 6.83 -20.01
CA LEU A 299 -6.13 6.60 -20.13
C LEU A 299 -6.91 7.91 -20.29
N VAL A 300 -6.59 8.94 -19.49
CA VAL A 300 -7.20 10.27 -19.63
C VAL A 300 -6.89 10.90 -20.98
N LEU A 301 -5.66 10.77 -21.48
CA LEU A 301 -5.27 11.25 -22.80
C LEU A 301 -6.08 10.55 -23.89
N ARG A 302 -6.27 9.23 -23.80
CA ARG A 302 -7.07 8.47 -24.75
C ARG A 302 -8.52 8.96 -24.85
N HIS A 303 -9.14 9.26 -23.71
CA HIS A 303 -10.52 9.75 -23.68
C HIS A 303 -10.67 11.19 -24.20
N SER A 304 -9.66 12.04 -24.01
CA SER A 304 -9.75 13.48 -24.27
C SER A 304 -9.01 13.96 -25.53
N VAL A 305 -8.36 13.07 -26.28
CA VAL A 305 -7.59 13.43 -27.48
C VAL A 305 -8.45 14.09 -28.56
N SER A 306 -7.85 15.02 -29.30
CA SER A 306 -8.45 15.56 -30.53
C SER A 306 -8.39 14.55 -31.69
N ASP A 307 -9.28 14.69 -32.67
CA ASP A 307 -9.35 13.74 -33.80
C ASP A 307 -8.05 13.72 -34.63
N ALA A 308 -7.30 14.83 -34.65
CA ALA A 308 -6.02 14.94 -35.36
C ALA A 308 -4.94 14.00 -34.78
N ASP A 309 -4.96 13.78 -33.47
CA ASP A 309 -3.97 12.98 -32.75
C ASP A 309 -4.51 11.61 -32.30
N LYS A 310 -5.76 11.28 -32.62
CA LYS A 310 -6.45 10.05 -32.17
C LYS A 310 -5.70 8.76 -32.49
N TRP A 311 -4.97 8.72 -33.60
CA TRP A 311 -4.12 7.60 -34.01
C TRP A 311 -2.99 7.27 -33.02
N LYS A 312 -2.64 8.22 -32.12
CA LYS A 312 -1.63 8.05 -31.06
C LYS A 312 -2.21 7.30 -29.85
N THR A 313 -3.52 7.38 -29.61
CA THR A 313 -4.18 6.83 -28.42
C THR A 313 -5.08 5.62 -28.72
N GLU A 314 -5.20 5.23 -29.98
CA GLU A 314 -5.97 4.06 -30.42
C GLU A 314 -5.11 2.81 -30.66
N GLY A 315 -5.80 1.66 -30.60
CA GLY A 315 -5.24 0.33 -30.81
C GLY A 315 -4.73 -0.33 -29.53
N GLU A 316 -4.38 -1.61 -29.63
CA GLU A 316 -3.90 -2.43 -28.52
C GLU A 316 -2.56 -1.93 -27.96
N ASN A 317 -1.75 -1.25 -28.78
CA ASN A 317 -0.43 -0.75 -28.41
C ASN A 317 -0.42 0.74 -28.06
N PHE A 318 -1.57 1.34 -27.75
CA PHE A 318 -1.64 2.78 -27.50
C PHE A 318 -0.77 3.22 -26.32
N MET A 319 -0.71 2.40 -25.27
CA MET A 319 0.14 2.65 -24.09
C MET A 319 1.61 2.85 -24.46
N LEU A 320 2.14 2.10 -25.44
CA LEU A 320 3.52 2.28 -25.89
C LEU A 320 3.79 3.68 -26.51
N LYS A 321 2.76 4.31 -27.07
CA LYS A 321 2.85 5.65 -27.68
C LYS A 321 2.60 6.76 -26.65
N THR A 322 1.70 6.54 -25.70
CA THR A 322 1.26 7.57 -24.74
C THR A 322 2.09 7.59 -23.46
N ILE A 323 2.63 6.45 -23.02
CA ILE A 323 3.41 6.35 -21.76
C ILE A 323 4.64 7.27 -21.73
N PRO A 324 5.42 7.46 -22.81
CA PRO A 324 6.54 8.43 -22.77
C PRO A 324 6.09 9.85 -22.42
N LEU A 325 4.97 10.31 -23.00
CA LEU A 325 4.38 11.61 -22.67
C LEU A 325 3.81 11.62 -21.25
N ALA A 326 3.14 10.54 -20.84
CA ALA A 326 2.61 10.43 -19.49
C ALA A 326 3.69 10.45 -18.39
N ASN A 327 4.81 9.75 -18.58
CA ASN A 327 5.95 9.79 -17.66
C ASN A 327 6.54 11.20 -17.56
N TYR A 328 6.68 11.89 -18.70
CA TYR A 328 7.14 13.29 -18.72
C TYR A 328 6.20 14.22 -17.93
N ILE A 329 4.89 14.00 -18.02
CA ILE A 329 3.89 14.73 -17.22
C ILE A 329 4.06 14.44 -15.73
N VAL A 330 4.28 13.18 -15.34
CA VAL A 330 4.50 12.80 -13.93
C VAL A 330 5.77 13.45 -13.37
N GLU A 331 6.86 13.45 -14.14
CA GLU A 331 8.13 14.06 -13.75
C GLU A 331 8.02 15.60 -13.65
N SER A 332 7.39 16.24 -14.63
CA SER A 332 7.25 17.71 -14.65
C SER A 332 6.41 18.26 -13.51
N ARG A 333 5.42 17.51 -13.03
CA ARG A 333 4.55 17.92 -11.90
C ARG A 333 5.11 17.56 -10.52
N GLU A 334 6.26 16.88 -10.42
CA GLU A 334 6.83 16.39 -9.14
C GLU A 334 7.03 17.51 -8.12
N PHE A 335 7.36 18.73 -8.59
CA PHE A 335 7.62 19.90 -7.72
C PHE A 335 6.60 21.03 -7.87
N SER A 336 5.68 20.94 -8.83
CA SER A 336 4.62 21.93 -9.03
C SER A 336 3.40 21.26 -9.65
N LEU A 337 2.36 21.06 -8.82
CA LEU A 337 1.11 20.46 -9.26
C LEU A 337 0.35 21.41 -10.21
N PHE A 338 -0.53 20.87 -11.05
CA PHE A 338 -1.38 21.64 -11.93
C PHE A 338 -2.42 22.44 -11.14
N LYS A 339 -2.59 23.73 -11.50
CA LYS A 339 -3.59 24.63 -10.90
C LYS A 339 -4.98 24.44 -11.49
N ASP A 340 -5.05 24.14 -12.79
CA ASP A 340 -6.27 23.92 -13.55
C ASP A 340 -6.02 22.93 -14.70
N LEU A 341 -7.10 22.51 -15.36
CA LEU A 341 -7.03 21.61 -16.52
C LEU A 341 -6.40 22.28 -17.75
N GLN A 342 -6.34 23.62 -17.79
CA GLN A 342 -5.71 24.34 -18.91
C GLN A 342 -4.20 24.21 -18.85
N ALA A 343 -3.60 24.36 -17.67
CA ALA A 343 -2.17 24.16 -17.44
C ALA A 343 -1.73 22.74 -17.82
N PHE A 344 -2.58 21.74 -17.55
CA PHE A 344 -2.35 20.37 -18.01
C PHE A 344 -2.41 20.29 -19.54
N LYS A 345 -3.46 20.83 -20.17
CA LYS A 345 -3.59 20.86 -21.64
C LYS A 345 -2.38 21.52 -22.30
N ASP A 346 -1.93 22.65 -21.79
CA ASP A 346 -0.80 23.41 -22.35
C ASP A 346 0.49 22.59 -22.32
N LEU A 347 0.74 21.86 -21.22
CA LEU A 347 1.89 20.97 -21.08
C LEU A 347 1.81 19.76 -22.02
N VAL A 348 0.64 19.14 -22.18
CA VAL A 348 0.43 18.00 -23.09
C VAL A 348 0.63 18.43 -24.55
N ALA A 349 0.14 19.62 -24.92
CA ALA A 349 0.24 20.14 -26.27
C ALA A 349 1.67 20.54 -26.65
N GLN A 350 2.41 21.14 -25.71
CA GLN A 350 3.73 21.71 -25.94
C GLN A 350 4.71 21.33 -24.83
N PRO A 351 5.07 20.02 -24.70
CA PRO A 351 5.95 19.56 -23.63
C PRO A 351 7.34 20.18 -23.69
N ASP A 352 7.80 20.63 -24.87
CA ASP A 352 9.08 21.28 -25.09
C ASP A 352 9.24 22.62 -24.34
N GLN A 353 8.14 23.27 -23.99
CA GLN A 353 8.16 24.53 -23.25
C GLN A 353 8.27 24.33 -21.73
N PHE A 354 8.05 23.11 -21.23
CA PHE A 354 7.96 22.81 -19.80
C PHE A 354 9.17 22.00 -19.34
N ILE A 355 10.37 22.59 -19.44
CA ILE A 355 11.59 21.97 -18.91
C ILE A 355 11.47 21.83 -17.38
N SER A 356 11.69 20.61 -16.87
CA SER A 356 11.70 20.35 -15.41
C SER A 356 12.66 21.31 -14.70
N PRO A 357 12.25 21.95 -13.58
CA PRO A 357 13.12 22.82 -12.80
C PRO A 357 14.46 22.17 -12.41
N LEU A 358 14.48 20.84 -12.25
CA LEU A 358 15.70 20.09 -11.95
C LEU A 358 16.66 20.03 -13.16
N ALA A 359 16.13 19.94 -14.38
CA ALA A 359 16.92 20.03 -15.61
C ALA A 359 17.47 21.46 -15.83
N ALA A 360 16.82 22.48 -15.27
CA ALA A 360 17.34 23.86 -15.26
C ALA A 360 18.41 24.12 -14.18
N LEU A 361 18.50 23.27 -13.14
CA LEU A 361 19.46 23.35 -12.05
C LEU A 361 20.73 22.50 -12.27
N GLY A 362 20.72 21.59 -13.26
CA GLY A 362 21.90 20.83 -13.70
C GLY A 362 22.83 21.70 -14.55
N GLY A 363 23.98 22.09 -13.97
CA GLY A 363 24.94 23.03 -14.56
C GLY A 363 25.69 22.54 -15.82
N ASP A 364 26.28 23.55 -16.47
CA ASP A 364 27.14 23.56 -17.66
C ASP A 364 26.57 23.06 -18.99
N ALA A 365 26.36 24.03 -19.89
CA ALA A 365 25.91 23.90 -21.27
C ALA A 365 26.87 23.12 -22.22
N ASP A 366 27.89 22.45 -21.68
CA ASP A 366 28.99 21.85 -22.45
C ASP A 366 29.13 20.32 -22.29
N GLN A 367 28.17 19.65 -21.63
CA GLN A 367 28.04 18.20 -21.72
C GLN A 367 26.62 17.81 -22.17
N PRO A 368 26.46 17.11 -23.31
CA PRO A 368 25.19 16.49 -23.65
C PRO A 368 24.96 15.26 -22.76
N GLN A 369 24.76 15.48 -21.46
CA GLN A 369 24.32 14.43 -20.55
C GLN A 369 22.83 14.22 -20.81
N ASN A 370 22.49 13.11 -21.47
CA ASN A 370 21.17 12.45 -21.55
C ASN A 370 19.99 13.26 -21.00
N LEU A 371 19.66 14.40 -21.62
CA LEU A 371 18.40 15.06 -21.36
C LEU A 371 17.31 14.10 -21.85
N PRO A 372 16.26 13.83 -21.05
CA PRO A 372 15.14 13.01 -21.48
C PRO A 372 14.66 13.55 -22.84
N ARG A 373 14.56 12.66 -23.84
CA ARG A 373 14.02 13.07 -25.15
C ARG A 373 12.61 13.58 -24.90
N ILE A 374 12.40 14.87 -25.14
CA ILE A 374 11.08 15.49 -25.02
C ILE A 374 10.15 14.74 -25.98
N PRO A 375 9.06 14.14 -25.47
CA PRO A 375 8.12 13.38 -26.29
C PRO A 375 7.32 14.33 -27.19
N GLU A 376 6.74 13.79 -28.27
CA GLU A 376 5.83 14.56 -29.11
C GLU A 376 4.55 14.92 -28.35
N GLY A 377 4.14 16.19 -28.45
CA GLY A 377 2.90 16.66 -27.86
C GLY A 377 1.64 16.09 -28.51
N MET A 378 0.51 16.34 -27.85
CA MET A 378 -0.82 15.90 -28.27
C MET A 378 -1.85 16.99 -27.94
N ASP A 379 -2.75 17.30 -28.87
CA ASP A 379 -3.86 18.21 -28.56
C ASP A 379 -5.01 17.46 -27.88
N VAL A 380 -5.39 17.94 -26.70
CA VAL A 380 -6.47 17.39 -25.88
C VAL A 380 -7.60 18.40 -25.68
N ARG A 381 -8.83 17.91 -25.56
CA ARG A 381 -10.05 18.71 -25.41
C ARG A 381 -10.40 18.84 -23.93
N ILE A 382 -10.71 20.06 -23.50
CA ILE A 382 -11.14 20.30 -22.10
C ILE A 382 -12.61 19.96 -21.92
N ASP A 383 -13.44 20.45 -22.84
CA ASP A 383 -14.87 20.29 -22.82
C ASP A 383 -15.30 19.16 -23.75
N PRO A 384 -16.22 18.29 -23.29
CA PRO A 384 -16.85 17.30 -24.16
C PRO A 384 -17.79 17.99 -25.14
N GLY A 385 -18.19 17.27 -26.18
CA GLY A 385 -19.16 17.80 -27.14
C GLY A 385 -19.66 16.76 -28.12
N SER A 386 -20.59 17.21 -28.94
CA SER A 386 -21.16 16.41 -30.01
C SER A 386 -21.43 17.27 -31.24
N ASN A 387 -21.31 16.66 -32.42
CA ASN A 387 -21.68 17.29 -33.69
C ASN A 387 -23.12 16.92 -34.09
N GLU A 388 -23.68 17.69 -35.03
CA GLU A 388 -25.02 17.41 -35.60
C GLU A 388 -25.11 16.04 -36.27
N ASP A 389 -23.98 15.47 -36.70
CA ASP A 389 -23.86 14.13 -37.29
C ASP A 389 -23.89 13.00 -36.26
N GLY A 390 -24.01 13.31 -34.97
CA GLY A 390 -24.07 12.32 -33.88
C GLY A 390 -22.71 11.83 -33.38
N GLU A 391 -21.60 12.33 -33.93
CA GLU A 391 -20.26 12.08 -33.39
C GLU A 391 -20.10 12.79 -32.05
N GLN A 392 -19.75 12.03 -31.01
CA GLN A 392 -19.46 12.52 -29.67
C GLN A 392 -17.96 12.45 -29.40
N TRP A 393 -17.43 13.42 -28.66
CA TRP A 393 -16.05 13.38 -28.17
C TRP A 393 -15.99 13.68 -26.67
N GLY A 394 -15.06 12.99 -26.01
CA GLY A 394 -14.76 13.19 -24.60
C GLY A 394 -13.95 14.46 -24.34
N GLY A 395 -13.96 14.89 -23.09
CA GLY A 395 -13.17 16.03 -22.63
C GLY A 395 -12.55 15.77 -21.26
N LEU A 396 -11.45 16.47 -20.95
CA LEU A 396 -10.76 16.35 -19.66
C LEU A 396 -11.71 16.56 -18.47
N LYS A 397 -12.71 17.45 -18.59
CA LYS A 397 -13.68 17.70 -17.51
C LYS A 397 -14.53 16.49 -17.14
N GLU A 398 -14.66 15.49 -18.00
CA GLU A 398 -15.47 14.30 -17.73
C GLU A 398 -14.70 13.27 -16.90
N VAL A 399 -13.44 13.02 -17.26
CA VAL A 399 -12.59 11.98 -16.66
C VAL A 399 -11.65 12.48 -15.56
N ALA A 400 -11.30 13.76 -15.57
CA ALA A 400 -10.18 14.26 -14.79
C ALA A 400 -10.51 15.44 -13.89
N SER A 401 -9.70 15.61 -12.85
CA SER A 401 -9.71 16.75 -11.94
C SER A 401 -8.29 17.16 -11.56
N VAL A 402 -8.14 18.37 -11.04
CA VAL A 402 -6.90 18.88 -10.43
C VAL A 402 -7.18 19.45 -9.04
N ALA A 403 -8.24 18.93 -8.39
CA ALA A 403 -8.66 19.44 -7.09
C ALA A 403 -7.60 19.15 -6.02
N PRO A 404 -7.53 19.96 -4.95
CA PRO A 404 -6.68 19.63 -3.81
C PRO A 404 -7.03 18.26 -3.24
N GLU A 405 -6.01 17.46 -2.92
CA GLU A 405 -6.19 16.12 -2.36
C GLU A 405 -6.94 16.16 -1.03
N THR A 406 -7.73 15.13 -0.80
CA THR A 406 -8.47 14.97 0.46
C THR A 406 -8.29 13.60 1.07
N ILE A 407 -7.92 12.58 0.31
CA ILE A 407 -7.87 11.21 0.75
C ILE A 407 -6.44 10.68 0.60
N TYR A 408 -5.84 10.35 1.74
CA TYR A 408 -4.49 9.85 1.80
C TYR A 408 -4.49 8.42 2.33
N ARG A 409 -3.78 7.53 1.64
CA ARG A 409 -3.36 6.25 2.16
C ARG A 409 -1.99 6.41 2.80
N ILE A 410 -1.84 5.88 4.01
CA ILE A 410 -0.58 5.85 4.71
C ILE A 410 -0.17 4.40 4.98
N GLU A 411 1.13 4.15 4.86
CA GLU A 411 1.77 2.89 5.25
C GLU A 411 2.84 3.24 6.30
N ILE A 412 2.71 2.66 7.49
CA ILE A 412 3.66 2.82 8.59
C ILE A 412 4.31 1.46 8.83
N ILE A 413 5.59 1.35 8.49
CA ILE A 413 6.37 0.14 8.70
C ILE A 413 7.22 0.37 9.93
N THR A 414 7.04 -0.45 10.96
CA THR A 414 7.73 -0.30 12.25
C THR A 414 8.60 -1.51 12.51
N GLU A 415 9.82 -1.25 12.98
CA GLU A 415 10.81 -2.30 13.26
C GLU A 415 11.36 -2.13 14.68
N VAL A 416 11.20 -3.16 15.50
CA VAL A 416 11.66 -3.21 16.89
C VAL A 416 12.31 -4.58 17.13
N GLY A 417 13.63 -4.61 17.28
CA GLY A 417 14.37 -5.85 17.44
C GLY A 417 14.19 -6.77 16.22
N ALA A 418 13.56 -7.93 16.42
CA ALA A 418 13.22 -8.88 15.35
C ALA A 418 11.78 -8.75 14.84
N ILE A 419 10.96 -7.87 15.43
CA ILE A 419 9.56 -7.68 15.07
C ILE A 419 9.45 -6.57 14.03
N LYS A 420 8.86 -6.90 12.89
CA LYS A 420 8.47 -5.96 11.85
C LYS A 420 6.95 -5.99 11.72
N LYS A 421 6.31 -4.82 11.80
CA LYS A 421 4.87 -4.67 11.62
C LYS A 421 4.57 -3.62 10.57
N ARG A 422 3.47 -3.82 9.85
CA ARG A 422 2.97 -2.86 8.87
C ARG A 422 1.57 -2.42 9.25
N LEU A 423 1.33 -1.12 9.21
CA LEU A 423 0.01 -0.55 9.36
C LEU A 423 -0.35 0.18 8.07
N THR A 424 -1.46 -0.21 7.46
CA THR A 424 -2.05 0.51 6.32
C THR A 424 -3.33 1.18 6.78
N ALA A 425 -3.45 2.48 6.53
CA ALA A 425 -4.66 3.22 6.87
C ALA A 425 -5.03 4.24 5.79
N VAL A 426 -6.32 4.53 5.65
CA VAL A 426 -6.83 5.55 4.72
C VAL A 426 -7.54 6.62 5.51
N TYR A 427 -7.15 7.87 5.27
CA TYR A 427 -7.71 9.04 5.93
C TYR A 427 -8.35 9.98 4.91
N ASP A 428 -9.61 10.32 5.10
CA ASP A 428 -10.29 11.37 4.34
C ASP A 428 -10.36 12.63 5.21
N LEU A 429 -9.83 13.76 4.73
CA LEU A 429 -9.84 15.08 5.36
C LEU A 429 -11.23 15.72 5.44
N LYS A 430 -12.12 15.40 4.51
CA LYS A 430 -13.45 16.04 4.37
C LYS A 430 -14.58 15.21 4.96
N PHE A 431 -14.32 13.96 5.35
CA PHE A 431 -15.35 13.09 5.89
C PHE A 431 -16.07 13.73 7.09
N ALA A 432 -17.40 13.84 7.00
CA ALA A 432 -18.20 14.45 8.05
C ALA A 432 -18.40 13.45 9.20
N ARG A 433 -17.87 13.77 10.39
CA ARG A 433 -18.05 12.92 11.57
C ARG A 433 -19.48 13.05 12.09
N SER A 434 -20.19 11.94 12.22
CA SER A 434 -21.57 11.92 12.72
C SER A 434 -21.68 12.30 14.22
N GLN A 435 -20.62 12.06 15.01
CA GLN A 435 -20.64 12.23 16.48
C GLN A 435 -19.84 13.44 17.01
N SER A 436 -19.20 14.24 16.15
CA SER A 436 -18.42 15.41 16.61
C SER A 436 -18.45 16.53 15.58
N SER A 437 -18.40 17.79 16.02
CA SER A 437 -18.26 18.95 15.13
C SER A 437 -16.83 19.03 14.59
N GLY A 438 -16.50 18.18 13.62
CA GLY A 438 -15.19 18.11 12.98
C GLY A 438 -15.24 17.38 11.64
N GLN A 439 -14.34 17.76 10.74
CA GLN A 439 -14.10 17.06 9.47
C GLN A 439 -12.88 16.18 9.59
N GLY A 440 -12.94 15.04 8.92
CA GLY A 440 -11.85 14.14 8.61
C GLY A 440 -11.86 12.86 9.44
N ALA A 441 -11.74 11.68 8.84
CA ALA A 441 -11.83 10.41 9.57
C ALA A 441 -10.95 9.33 8.93
N TRP A 442 -10.51 8.38 9.76
CA TRP A 442 -9.94 7.13 9.29
C TRP A 442 -11.07 6.28 8.68
N MET A 443 -11.01 6.06 7.38
CA MET A 443 -11.97 5.27 6.62
C MET A 443 -11.65 3.78 6.70
N TYR A 444 -10.36 3.47 6.78
CA TYR A 444 -9.83 2.12 6.81
C TYR A 444 -8.57 2.05 7.64
N MET A 445 -8.37 0.94 8.34
CA MET A 445 -7.17 0.65 9.12
C MET A 445 -6.96 -0.86 9.18
N ARG A 446 -5.77 -1.31 8.83
CA ARG A 446 -5.35 -2.71 8.89
C ARG A 446 -3.93 -2.80 9.44
N GLU A 447 -3.78 -3.57 10.51
CA GLU A 447 -2.48 -3.97 11.10
C GLU A 447 -2.10 -5.35 10.54
N GLU A 448 -0.86 -5.47 10.05
CA GLU A 448 -0.24 -6.72 9.58
C GLU A 448 1.02 -7.07 10.38
#